data_AF-A0AAW2V5F4-F1
#
_entry.id   AF-A0AAW2V5F4-F1
#
_cell.length_a   1.000
_cell.length_b   1.000
_cell.length_c   1.000
_cell.angle_alpha   90.00
_cell.angle_beta   90.00
_cell.angle_gamma   90.00
#
_symmetry.space_group_name_H-M   'P 1'
#
loop_
_entity.id
_entity.type
_entity.pdbx_description
1 polymer ?
#
loop_
_entity_poly.entity_id
_entity_poly.type
_entity_poly.pdbx_seq_one_letter_code
_entity_poly.pdbx_strand_id
1 'polypeptide(L)'
;MASRALLLALACFILVNTKVSSQLDEEVLVENAALVSPGSPVYKGSPPPSPPKSSPPPPVVKTASPPPPVVVKTPPSPPPVVKTPPPPPPPPPAAKPPRNREVRCKFHSRQNICMRACLTCCDRCKCVPPGQYGNHDKCGKCYAGMTTRGGRRKCP
;
A
#
# COMPACT_ATOMS: atom_id res chain seq x y z
N MET A 1 -17.13 19.45 57.86
CA MET A 1 -16.21 18.36 58.28
C MET A 1 -16.01 17.29 57.19
N ALA A 2 -17.03 16.90 56.41
CA ALA A 2 -16.90 15.87 55.36
C ALA A 2 -16.00 16.23 54.17
N SER A 3 -15.87 17.51 53.81
CA SER A 3 -15.02 17.94 52.68
C SER A 3 -13.52 17.80 52.95
N ARG A 4 -13.07 18.05 54.19
CA ARG A 4 -11.67 17.88 54.58
C ARG A 4 -11.26 16.42 54.61
N ALA A 5 -12.14 15.53 55.09
CA ALA A 5 -11.89 14.09 55.07
C ALA A 5 -11.80 13.53 53.63
N LEU A 6 -12.65 14.01 52.72
CA LEU A 6 -12.60 13.62 51.31
C LEU A 6 -11.32 14.10 50.61
N LEU A 7 -10.89 15.34 50.87
CA LEU A 7 -9.64 15.87 50.32
C LEU A 7 -8.42 15.10 50.83
N LEU A 8 -8.39 14.72 52.11
CA LEU A 8 -7.32 13.89 52.67
C LEU A 8 -7.31 12.48 52.06
N ALA A 9 -8.48 11.86 51.86
CA ALA A 9 -8.56 10.54 51.23
C ALA A 9 -8.06 10.56 49.78
N LEU A 10 -8.42 11.58 48.99
CA LEU A 10 -7.94 11.76 47.62
C LEU A 10 -6.43 12.02 47.57
N ALA A 11 -5.91 12.85 48.47
CA ALA A 11 -4.46 13.10 48.56
C ALA A 11 -3.68 11.81 48.90
N CYS A 12 -4.17 11.01 49.86
CA CYS A 12 -3.57 9.72 50.18
C CYS A 12 -3.61 8.75 48.99
N PHE A 13 -4.74 8.70 48.26
CA PHE A 13 -4.87 7.83 47.09
C PHE A 13 -3.92 8.21 45.95
N ILE A 14 -3.71 9.52 45.73
CA ILE A 14 -2.74 10.01 44.75
C ILE A 14 -1.31 9.64 45.16
N LEU A 15 -0.94 9.81 46.44
CA LEU A 15 0.39 9.44 46.94
C LEU A 15 0.70 7.94 46.84
N VAL A 16 -0.31 7.08 46.99
CA VAL A 16 -0.13 5.62 46.82
C VAL A 16 0.06 5.26 45.34
N ASN A 17 -0.73 5.84 44.43
CA ASN A 17 -0.64 5.54 43.00
C ASN A 17 0.64 6.11 42.34
N THR A 18 1.15 7.25 42.81
CA THR A 18 2.43 7.79 42.32
C THR A 18 3.60 6.90 42.73
N LYS A 19 3.62 6.38 43.96
CA LYS A 19 4.67 5.46 44.44
C LYS A 19 4.67 4.13 43.67
N VAL A 20 3.51 3.62 43.26
CA VAL A 20 3.37 2.42 42.40
C VAL A 20 3.87 2.67 40.98
N SER A 21 3.68 3.87 40.43
CA SER A 21 4.23 4.22 39.11
C SER A 21 5.76 4.31 39.15
N SER A 22 6.33 4.93 40.20
CA SER A 22 7.79 5.09 40.32
C SER A 22 8.58 3.79 40.49
N GLN A 23 7.94 2.66 40.84
CA GLN A 23 8.63 1.38 41.00
C GLN A 23 8.77 0.60 39.68
N LEU A 24 7.95 0.91 38.66
CA LEU A 24 8.01 0.30 37.33
C LEU A 24 8.99 1.01 36.38
N ASP A 25 9.35 2.27 36.68
CA ASP A 25 10.24 3.07 35.83
C ASP A 25 11.74 2.77 36.04
N GLU A 26 12.16 2.20 37.18
CA GLU A 26 13.58 1.93 37.47
C GLU A 26 14.09 0.56 36.97
N GLU A 27 13.23 -0.45 36.78
CA GLU A 27 13.69 -1.76 36.27
C GLU A 27 13.94 -1.75 34.75
N VAL A 28 13.28 -0.88 33.98
CA VAL A 28 13.41 -0.86 32.51
C VAL A 28 14.68 -0.14 32.04
N LEU A 29 15.29 0.71 32.88
CA LEU A 29 16.50 1.45 32.49
C LEU A 29 17.78 0.61 32.64
N VAL A 30 17.82 -0.33 33.58
CA VAL A 30 19.02 -1.14 33.86
C VAL A 30 19.21 -2.25 32.81
N GLU A 31 18.13 -2.83 32.27
CA GLU A 31 18.23 -3.87 31.23
C GLU A 31 18.68 -3.33 29.87
N ASN A 32 18.43 -2.05 29.58
CA ASN A 32 18.80 -1.42 28.31
C ASN A 32 20.23 -0.83 28.28
N ALA A 33 20.91 -0.72 29.42
CA ALA A 33 22.27 -0.18 29.49
C ALA A 33 23.38 -1.24 29.21
N ALA A 34 23.07 -2.53 29.34
CA ALA A 34 24.06 -3.61 29.20
C ALA A 34 24.30 -4.08 27.75
N LEU A 35 23.58 -3.56 26.75
CA LEU A 35 23.72 -4.00 25.34
C LEU A 35 24.46 -3.01 24.41
N VAL A 36 24.97 -1.88 24.91
CA VAL A 36 25.83 -0.99 24.12
C VAL A 36 27.28 -1.47 24.20
N SER A 37 27.59 -2.47 23.39
CA SER A 37 28.96 -2.86 23.08
C SER A 37 29.62 -1.80 22.16
N PRO A 38 30.88 -1.38 22.39
CA PRO A 38 31.57 -0.45 21.53
C PRO A 38 32.09 -1.20 20.31
N GLY A 39 31.44 -1.02 19.16
CA GLY A 39 31.83 -1.70 17.94
C GLY A 39 31.11 -1.17 16.71
N SER A 40 31.24 0.12 16.42
CA SER A 40 30.85 0.64 15.10
C SER A 40 31.80 0.10 14.04
N PRO A 41 31.37 -0.70 13.05
CA PRO A 41 32.19 -0.91 11.87
C PRO A 41 32.26 0.43 11.13
N VAL A 42 33.48 0.94 10.97
CA VAL A 42 33.79 2.03 10.04
C VAL A 42 33.36 1.57 8.65
N TYR A 43 32.15 1.94 8.24
CA TYR A 43 31.72 1.81 6.85
C TYR A 43 32.56 2.80 6.03
N LYS A 44 33.62 2.29 5.41
CA LYS A 44 34.27 2.96 4.28
C LYS A 44 33.16 3.28 3.27
N GLY A 45 32.97 4.57 3.00
CA GLY A 45 31.97 5.05 2.06
C GLY A 45 32.06 4.28 0.76
N SER A 46 30.93 3.76 0.30
CA SER A 46 30.85 3.12 -1.02
C SER A 46 31.25 4.12 -2.10
N PRO A 47 32.05 3.72 -3.10
CA PRO A 47 32.42 4.61 -4.19
C PRO A 47 31.17 5.13 -4.92
N PRO A 48 31.23 6.34 -5.50
CA PRO A 48 30.11 6.91 -6.22
C PRO A 48 29.69 5.98 -7.37
N PRO A 49 28.38 5.84 -7.65
CA PRO A 49 27.92 5.02 -8.75
C PRO A 49 28.50 5.56 -10.06
N SER A 50 29.08 4.67 -10.87
CA SER A 50 29.57 4.98 -12.20
C SER A 50 28.46 5.62 -13.05
N PRO A 51 28.80 6.55 -13.97
CA PRO A 51 27.81 7.12 -14.88
C PRO A 51 27.12 6.02 -15.69
N PRO A 52 25.80 6.15 -15.97
CA PRO A 52 25.07 5.16 -16.73
C PRO A 52 25.68 5.02 -18.12
N LYS A 53 26.11 3.80 -18.49
CA LYS A 53 26.46 3.46 -19.87
C LYS A 53 25.22 3.70 -20.73
N SER A 54 25.34 4.60 -21.71
CA SER A 54 24.32 4.83 -22.72
C SER A 54 24.00 3.52 -23.42
N SER A 55 22.73 3.12 -23.37
CA SER A 55 22.23 2.02 -24.18
C SER A 55 22.18 2.49 -25.64
N PRO A 56 22.60 1.68 -26.62
CA PRO A 56 22.40 2.02 -28.02
C PRO A 56 20.89 2.11 -28.32
N PRO A 57 20.47 2.95 -29.29
CA PRO A 57 19.08 3.07 -29.67
C PRO A 57 18.51 1.73 -30.16
N PRO A 58 17.20 1.48 -29.98
CA PRO A 58 16.58 0.26 -30.48
C PRO A 58 16.73 0.17 -32.00
N PRO A 59 16.93 -1.02 -32.56
CA PRO A 59 16.97 -1.19 -34.01
C PRO A 59 15.63 -0.79 -34.61
N VAL A 60 15.69 0.02 -35.66
CA VAL A 60 14.54 0.40 -36.49
C VAL A 60 13.89 -0.88 -37.01
N VAL A 61 12.71 -1.19 -36.49
CA VAL A 61 11.88 -2.28 -37.01
C VAL A 61 11.42 -1.86 -38.40
N LYS A 62 12.04 -2.46 -39.42
CA LYS A 62 11.60 -2.32 -40.81
C LYS A 62 10.17 -2.85 -40.92
N THR A 63 9.29 -1.96 -41.34
CA THR A 63 7.89 -2.22 -41.65
C THR A 63 7.79 -3.33 -42.69
N ALA A 64 7.18 -4.46 -42.32
CA ALA A 64 6.83 -5.50 -43.28
C ALA A 64 5.69 -4.98 -44.17
N SER A 65 5.84 -5.18 -45.48
CA SER A 65 4.85 -4.82 -46.50
C SER A 65 3.53 -5.58 -46.32
N PRO A 66 2.39 -5.00 -46.75
CA PRO A 66 1.09 -5.66 -46.66
C PRO A 66 1.00 -6.87 -47.61
N PRO A 67 0.22 -7.91 -47.24
CA PRO A 67 -0.04 -9.06 -48.10
C PRO A 67 -0.95 -8.70 -49.30
N PRO A 68 -0.93 -9.50 -50.38
CA PRO A 68 -1.67 -9.24 -51.62
C PRO A 68 -3.21 -9.32 -51.44
N PRO A 69 -3.99 -8.70 -52.33
CA PRO A 69 -5.44 -8.63 -52.21
C PRO A 69 -6.06 -10.01 -52.44
N VAL A 70 -6.84 -10.47 -51.46
CA VAL A 70 -7.68 -11.67 -51.60
C VAL A 70 -8.86 -11.33 -52.49
N VAL A 71 -9.04 -12.15 -53.53
CA VAL A 71 -10.14 -12.11 -54.50
C VAL A 71 -11.49 -12.12 -53.78
N VAL A 72 -12.26 -11.04 -53.92
CA VAL A 72 -13.62 -10.92 -53.40
C VAL A 72 -14.57 -11.74 -54.27
N LYS A 73 -15.07 -12.86 -53.73
CA LYS A 73 -16.30 -13.48 -54.25
C LYS A 73 -17.50 -12.74 -53.67
N THR A 74 -18.41 -12.36 -54.54
CA THR A 74 -19.66 -11.62 -54.25
C THR A 74 -20.50 -12.29 -53.15
N PRO A 75 -20.91 -11.54 -52.11
CA PRO A 75 -21.89 -12.02 -51.12
C PRO A 75 -23.32 -12.05 -51.70
N PRO A 76 -24.18 -13.02 -51.32
CA PRO A 76 -25.61 -12.97 -51.60
C PRO A 76 -26.31 -11.92 -50.73
N SER A 77 -27.44 -11.39 -51.25
CA SER A 77 -28.24 -10.29 -50.68
C SER A 77 -28.56 -10.43 -49.19
N PRO A 78 -28.61 -9.32 -48.44
CA PRO A 78 -28.96 -9.33 -47.02
C PRO A 78 -30.45 -9.62 -46.79
N PRO A 79 -30.81 -10.35 -45.71
CA PRO A 79 -32.20 -10.49 -45.27
C PRO A 79 -32.76 -9.16 -44.73
N PRO A 80 -34.10 -9.01 -44.62
CA PRO A 80 -34.73 -7.77 -44.19
C PRO A 80 -34.28 -7.37 -42.78
N VAL A 81 -33.87 -6.10 -42.66
CA VAL A 81 -33.43 -5.46 -41.42
C VAL A 81 -34.60 -5.41 -40.44
N VAL A 82 -34.62 -6.33 -39.47
CA VAL A 82 -35.41 -6.18 -38.26
C VAL A 82 -34.73 -5.09 -37.42
N LYS A 83 -35.42 -3.98 -37.19
CA LYS A 83 -34.96 -2.90 -36.32
C LYS A 83 -34.90 -3.41 -34.88
N THR A 84 -33.75 -3.91 -34.45
CA THR A 84 -33.49 -4.21 -33.05
C THR A 84 -33.42 -2.89 -32.26
N PRO A 85 -34.04 -2.80 -31.07
CA PRO A 85 -33.87 -1.67 -30.17
C PRO A 85 -32.38 -1.47 -29.84
N PRO A 86 -31.93 -0.22 -29.63
CA PRO A 86 -30.56 0.06 -29.24
C PRO A 86 -30.23 -0.65 -27.92
N PRO A 87 -29.02 -1.20 -27.76
CA PRO A 87 -28.61 -1.83 -26.51
C PRO A 87 -28.67 -0.81 -25.36
N PRO A 88 -29.04 -1.25 -24.14
CA PRO A 88 -29.07 -0.36 -23.00
C PRO A 88 -27.68 0.25 -22.75
N PRO A 89 -27.60 1.49 -22.24
CA PRO A 89 -26.35 2.13 -21.92
C PRO A 89 -25.54 1.28 -20.93
N PRO A 90 -24.20 1.25 -21.05
CA PRO A 90 -23.37 0.51 -20.12
C PRO A 90 -23.61 1.00 -18.68
N PRO A 91 -23.57 0.09 -17.69
CA PRO A 91 -23.76 0.49 -16.30
C PRO A 91 -22.74 1.55 -15.91
N PRO A 92 -23.12 2.50 -15.03
CA PRO A 92 -22.19 3.52 -14.56
C PRO A 92 -20.94 2.85 -13.97
N PRO A 93 -19.75 3.45 -14.16
CA PRO A 93 -18.54 2.90 -13.58
C PRO A 93 -18.72 2.78 -12.08
N ALA A 94 -18.49 1.58 -11.54
CA ALA A 94 -18.61 1.31 -10.12
C ALA A 94 -17.87 2.40 -9.32
N ALA A 95 -18.56 3.03 -8.37
CA ALA A 95 -17.98 4.05 -7.53
C ALA A 95 -16.67 3.53 -6.91
N LYS A 96 -15.57 4.25 -7.09
CA LYS A 96 -14.27 3.83 -6.55
C LYS A 96 -14.37 3.81 -5.02
N PRO A 97 -13.95 2.72 -4.35
CA PRO A 97 -14.01 2.65 -2.89
C PRO A 97 -13.11 3.73 -2.26
N PRO A 98 -13.43 4.16 -1.02
CA PRO A 98 -12.72 5.23 -0.33
C PRO A 98 -11.23 4.92 -0.19
N ARG A 99 -10.37 5.92 -0.45
CA ARG A 99 -8.90 5.80 -0.39
C ARG A 99 -8.36 5.99 1.03
N ASN A 100 -8.88 5.22 1.99
CA ASN A 100 -8.46 5.33 3.39
C ASN A 100 -7.27 4.40 3.69
N ARG A 101 -6.07 4.97 3.66
CA ARG A 101 -4.80 4.24 3.88
C ARG A 101 -4.55 4.01 5.37
N GLU A 102 -4.95 4.97 6.21
CA GLU A 102 -4.83 4.92 7.66
C GLU A 102 -5.62 3.75 8.24
N VAL A 103 -6.87 3.58 7.81
CA VAL A 103 -7.70 2.42 8.19
C VAL A 103 -7.00 1.14 7.78
N ARG A 104 -6.53 1.05 6.52
CA ARG A 104 -5.88 -0.16 6.00
C ARG A 104 -4.68 -0.59 6.85
N CYS A 105 -3.89 0.37 7.31
CA CYS A 105 -2.65 0.09 8.04
C CYS A 105 -2.77 0.11 9.56
N LYS A 106 -3.96 0.42 10.12
CA LYS A 106 -4.17 0.63 11.56
C LYS A 106 -3.66 -0.51 12.45
N PHE A 107 -3.86 -1.76 12.03
CA PHE A 107 -3.45 -2.95 12.81
C PHE A 107 -2.19 -3.63 12.28
N HIS A 108 -1.49 -3.00 11.33
CA HIS A 108 -0.24 -3.55 10.83
C HIS A 108 0.87 -3.31 11.86
N SER A 109 1.59 -4.37 12.28
CA SER A 109 2.68 -4.27 13.27
C SER A 109 3.73 -3.20 12.92
N ARG A 110 4.00 -3.05 11.62
CA ARG A 110 4.89 -2.04 11.04
C ARG A 110 4.09 -0.97 10.28
N GLN A 111 3.36 -0.11 11.00
CA GLN A 111 2.44 0.88 10.39
C GLN A 111 3.11 1.78 9.34
N ASN A 112 4.28 2.35 9.64
CA ASN A 112 5.00 3.24 8.72
C ASN A 112 5.36 2.56 7.38
N ILE A 113 5.71 1.28 7.43
CA ILE A 113 6.05 0.49 6.23
C ILE A 113 4.78 0.18 5.43
N CYS A 114 3.70 -0.23 6.12
CA CYS A 114 2.40 -0.43 5.50
C CYS A 114 1.94 0.84 4.79
N MET A 115 2.01 2.00 5.45
CA MET A 115 1.58 3.28 4.88
C MET A 115 2.40 3.62 3.64
N ARG A 116 3.73 3.48 3.66
CA ARG A 116 4.59 3.73 2.49
C ARG A 116 4.22 2.82 1.30
N ALA A 117 3.98 1.53 1.54
CA ALA A 117 3.55 0.61 0.51
C ALA A 117 2.15 0.96 -0.02
N CYS A 118 1.21 1.24 0.88
CA CYS A 118 -0.17 1.61 0.57
C CYS A 118 -0.24 2.91 -0.25
N LEU A 119 0.56 3.92 0.09
CA LEU A 119 0.72 5.17 -0.68
C LEU A 119 1.09 4.86 -2.13
N THR A 120 2.16 4.09 -2.34
CA THR A 120 2.63 3.72 -3.67
C THR A 120 1.55 2.96 -4.47
N CYS A 121 0.86 2.02 -3.81
CA CYS A 121 -0.21 1.25 -4.43
C CYS A 121 -1.44 2.10 -4.76
N CYS A 122 -1.82 3.01 -3.87
CA CYS A 122 -2.92 3.94 -4.04
C CYS A 122 -2.63 4.93 -5.17
N ASP A 123 -1.42 5.45 -5.28
CA ASP A 123 -1.08 6.42 -6.31
C ASP A 123 -1.10 5.80 -7.70
N ARG A 124 -0.76 4.51 -7.81
CA ARG A 124 -0.80 3.75 -9.07
C ARG A 124 -2.20 3.25 -9.41
N CYS A 125 -2.91 2.65 -8.46
CA CYS A 125 -4.20 1.99 -8.70
C CYS A 125 -5.42 2.88 -8.41
N LYS A 126 -5.20 4.06 -7.82
CA LYS A 126 -6.24 5.03 -7.41
C LYS A 126 -7.34 4.44 -6.51
N CYS A 127 -7.00 3.38 -5.77
CA CYS A 127 -7.92 2.57 -4.98
C CYS A 127 -7.22 2.01 -3.73
N VAL A 128 -7.93 1.95 -2.60
CA VAL A 128 -7.50 1.24 -1.38
C VAL A 128 -8.63 0.30 -0.97
N PRO A 129 -8.37 -0.99 -0.73
CA PRO A 129 -9.40 -1.93 -0.30
C PRO A 129 -10.04 -1.54 1.03
N PRO A 130 -11.34 -1.78 1.22
CA PRO A 130 -11.99 -1.54 2.51
C PRO A 130 -11.49 -2.51 3.58
N GLY A 131 -11.46 -2.03 4.82
CA GLY A 131 -11.00 -2.79 5.99
C GLY A 131 -9.48 -2.91 6.06
N GLN A 132 -9.00 -3.60 7.09
CA GLN A 132 -7.58 -3.73 7.43
C GLN A 132 -6.91 -4.88 6.69
N TYR A 133 -7.66 -5.95 6.43
CA TYR A 133 -7.16 -7.18 5.81
C TYR A 133 -8.08 -7.63 4.66
N GLY A 134 -7.54 -8.37 3.69
CA GLY A 134 -8.33 -8.94 2.60
C GLY A 134 -8.92 -7.91 1.63
N ASN A 135 -10.02 -8.29 0.94
CA ASN A 135 -10.77 -7.43 0.01
C ASN A 135 -9.98 -6.86 -1.18
N HIS A 136 -8.89 -7.51 -1.56
CA HIS A 136 -8.00 -7.01 -2.62
C HIS A 136 -8.67 -6.98 -3.99
N ASP A 137 -9.64 -7.87 -4.19
CA ASP A 137 -10.53 -7.94 -5.35
C ASP A 137 -11.32 -6.64 -5.56
N LYS A 138 -11.64 -5.90 -4.49
CA LYS A 138 -12.37 -4.62 -4.56
C LYS A 138 -11.59 -3.52 -5.29
N CYS A 139 -10.26 -3.64 -5.35
CA CYS A 139 -9.40 -2.76 -6.13
C CYS A 139 -8.85 -3.42 -7.40
N GLY A 140 -9.43 -4.56 -7.78
CA GLY A 140 -9.10 -5.31 -8.98
C GLY A 140 -7.66 -5.79 -9.04
N LYS A 141 -7.25 -6.17 -10.26
CA LYS A 141 -5.93 -6.77 -10.53
C LYS A 141 -4.76 -5.83 -10.24
N CYS A 142 -4.96 -4.51 -10.33
CA CYS A 142 -3.89 -3.55 -10.08
C CYS A 142 -3.37 -3.64 -8.64
N TYR A 143 -4.26 -3.55 -7.65
CA TYR A 143 -3.84 -3.60 -6.24
C TYR A 143 -3.44 -5.01 -5.81
N ALA A 144 -4.23 -6.01 -6.22
CA ALA A 144 -4.00 -7.40 -5.84
C ALA A 144 -2.75 -8.02 -6.50
N GLY A 145 -2.45 -7.65 -7.74
CA GLY A 145 -1.41 -8.26 -8.58
C GLY A 145 -0.06 -7.56 -8.54
N MET A 146 0.09 -6.44 -7.82
CA MET A 146 1.39 -5.79 -7.68
C MET A 146 2.32 -6.61 -6.79
N THR A 147 3.51 -6.91 -7.31
CA THR A 147 4.55 -7.66 -6.63
C THR A 147 5.82 -6.82 -6.42
N THR A 148 6.59 -7.19 -5.41
CA THR A 148 7.95 -6.69 -5.22
C THR A 148 8.91 -7.44 -6.15
N ARG A 149 10.17 -7.01 -6.22
CA ARG A 149 11.21 -7.70 -6.99
C ARG A 149 11.38 -9.18 -6.58
N GLY A 150 11.04 -9.52 -5.32
CA GLY A 150 11.09 -10.89 -4.81
C GLY A 150 9.79 -11.68 -5.00
N GLY A 151 8.88 -11.25 -5.88
CA GLY A 151 7.64 -11.96 -6.19
C GLY A 151 6.57 -11.92 -5.10
N ARG A 152 6.86 -11.36 -3.93
CA ARG A 152 5.88 -11.18 -2.85
C ARG A 152 4.92 -10.04 -3.17
N ARG A 153 3.68 -10.15 -2.70
CA ARG A 153 2.67 -9.10 -2.85
C ARG A 153 3.16 -7.79 -2.25
N LYS A 154 3.10 -6.72 -3.04
CA LYS A 154 3.62 -5.40 -2.66
C LYS A 154 2.63 -4.62 -1.80
N CYS A 155 1.35 -4.69 -2.13
CA CYS A 155 0.32 -3.90 -1.47
C CYS A 155 -0.18 -4.58 -0.20
N PRO A 156 -0.47 -3.81 0.87
CA PRO A 156 -0.96 -4.35 2.12
C PRO A 156 -2.35 -4.99 2.03
#